data_AF-R9IG54-F1
#
_entry.id   AF-R9IG54-F1
#
_cell.length_a   1.000
_cell.length_b   1.000
_cell.length_c   1.000
_cell.angle_alpha   90.00
_cell.angle_beta   90.00
_cell.angle_gamma   90.00
#
_symmetry.space_group_name_H-M   'P 1'
#
loop_
_entity.id
_entity.type
_entity.pdbx_description
1 polymer ?
#
loop_
_entity_poly.entity_id
_entity_poly.type
_entity_poly.pdbx_seq_one_letter_code
_entity_poly.pdbx_strand_id
1 'polypeptide(L)'
;MIPRIKSVKPLEKYMLHVTFDDGRDCLYDVGEDIENIKGYEDLKIIHGLFEQVQLDESRTCVFWNDFIDLPSDAIYEYGKGKAESYE
;
A
#
# COMPACT_ATOMS: atom_id res chain seq x y z
N MET A 1 8.89 -1.83 16.41
CA MET A 1 8.76 -0.43 15.98
C MET A 1 7.88 -0.46 14.75
N ILE A 2 6.84 0.39 14.67
CA ILE A 2 5.96 0.41 13.51
C ILE A 2 6.65 1.23 12.41
N PRO A 3 6.86 0.67 11.20
CA PRO A 3 7.57 1.36 10.14
C PRO A 3 6.73 2.54 9.62
N ARG A 4 7.35 3.72 9.54
CA ARG A 4 6.65 4.94 9.11
C ARG A 4 6.79 5.15 7.62
N ILE A 5 5.65 5.36 6.96
CA ILE A 5 5.59 5.62 5.52
C ILE A 5 5.96 7.08 5.28
N LYS A 6 6.89 7.29 4.36
CA LYS A 6 7.29 8.60 3.88
C LYS A 6 6.42 9.06 2.71
N SER A 7 6.12 8.14 1.80
CA SER A 7 5.23 8.38 0.66
C SER A 7 4.60 7.10 0.16
N VAL A 8 3.36 7.18 -0.28
CA VAL A 8 2.62 6.12 -0.96
C VAL A 8 2.17 6.63 -2.32
N LYS A 9 2.30 5.80 -3.36
CA LYS A 9 1.82 6.08 -4.71
C LYS A 9 1.07 4.89 -5.26
N PRO A 10 -0.15 5.08 -5.79
CA PRO A 10 -0.85 4.02 -6.50
C PRO A 10 -0.21 3.82 -7.88
N LEU A 11 -0.08 2.56 -8.28
CA LEU A 11 0.38 2.12 -9.59
C LEU A 11 -0.69 1.29 -10.29
N GLU A 12 -0.48 1.01 -11.56
CA GLU A 12 -1.35 0.12 -12.32
C GLU A 12 -1.40 -1.29 -11.70
N LYS A 13 -2.49 -2.02 -11.98
CA LYS A 13 -2.73 -3.38 -11.47
C LYS A 13 -2.85 -3.49 -9.94
N TYR A 14 -3.35 -2.46 -9.26
CA TYR A 14 -3.54 -2.44 -7.81
C TYR A 14 -2.26 -2.58 -7.00
N MET A 15 -1.14 -2.14 -7.59
CA MET A 15 0.15 -2.09 -6.91
C MET A 15 0.30 -0.77 -6.15
N LEU A 16 0.84 -0.83 -4.95
CA LEU A 16 1.28 0.35 -4.20
C LEU A 16 2.79 0.43 -4.20
N HIS A 17 3.30 1.61 -4.55
CA HIS A 17 4.69 1.96 -4.35
C HIS A 17 4.84 2.73 -3.05
N VAL A 18 5.53 2.12 -2.08
CA VAL A 18 5.67 2.66 -0.73
C VAL A 18 7.12 2.87 -0.40
N THR A 19 7.44 4.07 0.07
CA THR A 19 8.76 4.44 0.57
C THR A 19 8.63 4.75 2.05
N PHE A 20 9.52 4.19 2.86
CA PHE A 20 9.57 4.36 4.31
C PHE A 20 10.63 5.39 4.72
N ASP A 21 10.51 5.90 5.95
CA ASP A 21 11.44 6.89 6.52
C ASP A 21 12.88 6.35 6.69
N ASP A 22 13.05 5.03 6.79
CA ASP A 22 14.34 4.35 6.88
C ASP A 22 15.08 4.21 5.53
N GLY A 23 14.46 4.70 4.44
CA GLY A 23 15.00 4.59 3.08
C GLY A 23 14.57 3.33 2.35
N ARG A 24 13.82 2.42 2.98
CA ARG A 24 13.29 1.23 2.31
C ARG A 24 12.23 1.62 1.29
N ASP A 25 12.30 0.97 0.14
CA ASP A 25 11.40 1.12 -0.99
C ASP A 25 10.83 -0.25 -1.34
N CYS A 26 9.51 -0.38 -1.39
CA CYS A 26 8.87 -1.62 -1.79
C CYS A 26 7.62 -1.40 -2.64
N LEU A 27 7.29 -2.44 -3.39
CA LEU A 27 6.03 -2.59 -4.10
C LEU A 27 5.16 -3.59 -3.34
N TYR A 28 3.91 -3.22 -3.10
CA TYR A 28 2.94 -4.05 -2.42
C TYR A 28 1.75 -4.33 -3.34
N ASP A 29 1.36 -5.59 -3.47
CA ASP A 29 0.27 -6.03 -4.34
C ASP A 29 -1.05 -6.06 -3.57
N VAL A 30 -1.87 -5.02 -3.71
CA VAL A 30 -3.21 -4.97 -3.09
C VAL A 30 -4.20 -5.86 -3.86
N GLY A 31 -3.84 -6.32 -5.07
CA GLY A 31 -4.63 -7.25 -5.85
C GLY A 31 -4.88 -8.56 -5.11
N GLU A 32 -3.84 -9.11 -4.45
CA GLU A 32 -4.00 -10.32 -3.62
C GLU A 32 -4.97 -10.07 -2.45
N ASP A 33 -4.91 -8.91 -1.81
CA ASP A 33 -5.83 -8.55 -0.73
C ASP A 33 -7.27 -8.41 -1.23
N ILE A 34 -7.48 -7.82 -2.40
CA ILE A 34 -8.81 -7.71 -3.04
C ILE A 34 -9.45 -9.09 -3.25
N GLU A 35 -8.66 -10.11 -3.57
CA GLU A 35 -9.16 -11.47 -3.79
C GLU A 35 -9.39 -12.24 -2.49
N ASN A 36 -8.65 -11.93 -1.42
CA ASN A 36 -8.68 -12.69 -0.17
C ASN A 36 -9.46 -12.01 0.98
N ILE A 37 -9.65 -10.68 0.91
CA ILE A 37 -10.25 -9.88 1.99
C ILE A 37 -11.61 -9.34 1.53
N LYS A 38 -12.65 -9.73 2.26
CA LYS A 38 -14.00 -9.23 2.02
C LYS A 38 -14.08 -7.73 2.30
N GLY A 39 -14.63 -6.96 1.35
CA GLY A 39 -14.76 -5.50 1.42
C GLY A 39 -13.70 -4.75 0.61
N TYR A 40 -12.55 -5.37 0.31
CA TYR A 40 -11.56 -4.76 -0.57
C TYR A 40 -11.99 -4.80 -2.05
N GLU A 41 -13.02 -5.57 -2.40
CA GLU A 41 -13.63 -5.61 -3.74
C GLU A 41 -14.03 -4.22 -4.27
N ASP A 42 -14.37 -3.29 -3.38
CA ASP A 42 -14.72 -1.92 -3.74
C ASP A 42 -13.56 -1.18 -4.44
N LEU A 43 -12.30 -1.50 -4.14
CA LEU A 43 -11.13 -0.94 -4.84
C LEU A 43 -11.15 -1.27 -6.34
N LYS A 44 -11.75 -2.41 -6.71
CA LYS A 44 -11.88 -2.89 -8.08
C LYS A 44 -13.21 -2.49 -8.73
N ILE A 45 -14.28 -2.43 -7.95
CA ILE A 45 -15.64 -2.11 -8.43
C ILE A 45 -15.80 -0.59 -8.63
N ILE A 46 -15.29 0.21 -7.69
CA ILE A 46 -15.42 1.67 -7.72
C ILE A 46 -14.24 2.25 -8.50
N HIS A 47 -14.54 2.65 -9.74
CA HIS A 47 -13.53 3.24 -10.61
C HIS A 47 -12.90 4.49 -9.99
N GLY A 48 -11.57 4.53 -9.94
CA GLY A 48 -10.81 5.63 -9.38
C GLY A 48 -10.69 5.61 -7.85
N LEU A 49 -11.28 4.64 -7.14
CA LEU A 49 -11.13 4.56 -5.69
C LEU A 49 -9.68 4.24 -5.31
N PHE A 50 -9.06 3.25 -5.96
CA PHE A 50 -7.68 2.85 -5.66
C PHE A 50 -6.67 4.00 -5.80
N GLU A 51 -6.87 4.88 -6.78
CA GLU A 51 -6.01 6.04 -7.01
C GLU A 51 -6.15 7.13 -5.92
N GLN A 52 -7.19 7.08 -5.10
CA GLN A 52 -7.44 8.01 -3.98
C GLN A 52 -6.79 7.55 -2.67
N VAL A 53 -5.75 6.72 -2.76
CA VAL A 53 -4.98 6.26 -1.60
C VAL A 53 -4.47 7.43 -0.77
N GLN A 54 -4.70 7.37 0.54
CA GLN A 54 -4.31 8.38 1.51
C GLN A 54 -3.48 7.77 2.63
N LEU A 55 -2.69 8.60 3.29
CA LEU A 55 -1.87 8.22 4.43
C LEU A 55 -2.38 8.94 5.67
N ASP A 56 -2.49 8.21 6.78
CA ASP A 56 -2.92 8.78 8.05
C ASP A 56 -1.88 9.76 8.64
N GLU A 57 -2.30 10.58 9.61
CA GLU A 57 -1.42 11.57 10.25
C GLU A 57 -0.22 10.92 10.98
N SER A 58 -0.40 9.71 11.49
CA SER A 58 0.68 8.96 12.17
C SER A 58 1.68 8.36 11.19
N ARG A 59 1.31 8.29 9.91
CA ARG A 59 2.05 7.69 8.80
C ARG A 59 2.31 6.20 8.98
N THR A 60 1.38 5.53 9.64
CA THR A 60 1.43 4.10 9.99
C THR A 60 0.29 3.31 9.37
N CYS A 61 -0.65 3.97 8.70
CA CYS A 61 -1.76 3.32 8.02
C CYS A 61 -2.09 4.03 6.70
N VAL A 62 -2.29 3.25 5.65
CA VAL A 62 -2.78 3.70 4.35
C VAL A 62 -4.27 3.41 4.28
N PHE A 63 -5.07 4.32 3.78
CA PHE A 63 -6.52 4.10 3.68
C PHE A 63 -7.09 4.72 2.40
N TRP A 64 -8.25 4.23 1.99
CA TRP A 64 -9.00 4.74 0.83
C TRP A 64 -10.35 5.33 1.22
N ASN A 65 -10.98 4.75 2.24
CA ASN A 65 -12.25 5.18 2.81
C ASN A 65 -12.31 4.72 4.28
N ASP A 66 -13.45 4.94 4.94
CA ASP A 66 -13.65 4.59 6.36
C ASP A 66 -13.64 3.07 6.64
N PHE A 67 -13.64 2.22 5.61
CA PHE A 67 -13.74 0.77 5.69
C PHE A 67 -12.52 0.02 5.17
N ILE A 68 -11.68 0.68 4.37
CA ILE A 68 -10.53 0.07 3.68
C ILE A 68 -9.27 0.78 4.12
N ASP A 69 -8.55 0.11 5.02
CA ASP A 69 -7.28 0.54 5.56
C ASP A 69 -6.27 -0.63 5.58
N LEU A 70 -5.02 -0.31 5.31
CA LEU A 70 -3.89 -1.22 5.22
C LEU A 70 -2.76 -0.72 6.12
N PRO A 71 -2.36 -1.49 7.15
CA PRO A 71 -1.37 -1.03 8.09
C PRO A 71 0.05 -1.11 7.49
N SER A 72 0.89 -0.16 7.89
CA SER A 72 2.25 0.00 7.36
C SER A 72 3.18 -1.19 7.63
N ASP A 73 2.95 -1.94 8.71
CA ASP A 73 3.71 -3.14 9.05
C ASP A 73 3.45 -4.28 8.06
N ALA A 74 2.19 -4.50 7.64
CA ALA A 74 1.86 -5.44 6.59
C ALA A 74 2.56 -5.08 5.27
N ILE A 75 2.52 -3.80 4.89
CA ILE A 75 3.21 -3.30 3.70
C ILE A 75 4.73 -3.54 3.80
N TYR A 76 5.30 -3.31 4.98
CA TYR A 76 6.73 -3.47 5.22
C TYR A 76 7.16 -4.94 5.25
N GLU A 77 6.33 -5.83 5.77
CA GLU A 77 6.61 -7.27 5.89
C GLU A 77 6.47 -7.98 4.54
N TYR A 78 5.36 -7.75 3.83
CA TYR A 78 5.02 -8.47 2.60
C TYR A 78 5.42 -7.73 1.33
N GLY A 79 5.66 -6.42 1.41
CA GLY A 79 6.11 -5.61 0.29
C GLY A 79 7.42 -6.12 -0.30
N LYS A 80 7.41 -6.33 -1.62
CA LYS A 80 8.58 -6.77 -2.36
C LYS A 80 9.49 -5.56 -2.57
N GLY A 81 10.68 -5.61 -1.96
CA GLY A 81 11.69 -4.59 -2.21
C GLY A 81 11.97 -4.51 -3.71
N LYS A 82 12.22 -3.31 -4.24
CA LYS A 82 12.93 -3.24 -5.52
C LYS A 82 14.24 -3.97 -5.32
N ALA A 83 14.37 -5.16 -5.88
CA ALA A 83 15.64 -5.85 -5.93
C ALA A 83 16.62 -4.83 -6.51
N GLU A 84 17.67 -4.50 -5.74
CA GLU A 84 18.80 -3.75 -6.25
C GLU A 84 19.29 -4.52 -7.47
N SER A 85 18.90 -4.09 -8.66
CA SER A 85 19.60 -4.45 -9.88
C SER A 85 20.95 -3.77 -9.76
N TYR A 86 21.90 -4.51 -9.17
CA TYR A 86 23.32 -4.23 -9.23
C TYR A 86 23.68 -3.97 -10.70
N GLU A 87 24.07 -2.74 -11.01
CA GLU A 87 24.87 -2.41 -12.20
C GLU A 87 26.35 -2.49 -11.84
#